data_AF-A0A535XYN7-F1
#
_entry.id   AF-A0A535XYN7-F1
#
_cell.length_a   1.000
_cell.length_b   1.000
_cell.length_c   1.000
_cell.angle_alpha   90.00
_cell.angle_beta   90.00
_cell.angle_gamma   90.00
#
_symmetry.space_group_name_H-M   'P 1'
#
loop_
_entity.id
_entity.type
_entity.pdbx_description
1 polymer ?
#
loop_
_entity_poly.entity_id
_entity_poly.type
_entity_poly.pdbx_seq_one_letter_code
_entity_poly.pdbx_strand_id
1 'polypeptide(L)'
;MSLVALSRDLLFATRILDAADRHRIACDRVDGPADLPSPDEVDLVIVDWTARGAAWGRDLSRWRESATVAERPRIVLVGAHTDLEAHAAARASGLGPMWARSKLLAEIDSMLSQATHTHRR
;
A
#
# COMPACT_ATOMS: atom_id res chain seq x y z
N MET A 1 0.62 14.70 -0.90
CA MET A 1 0.41 13.26 -0.98
C MET A 1 1.69 12.56 -0.57
N SER A 2 1.59 11.64 0.38
CA SER A 2 2.64 10.77 0.91
C SER A 2 2.28 9.31 0.62
N LEU A 3 3.24 8.56 0.10
CA LEU A 3 3.10 7.17 -0.30
C LEU A 3 4.11 6.30 0.47
N VAL A 4 3.71 5.10 0.84
CA VAL A 4 4.63 4.08 1.36
C VAL A 4 4.55 2.81 0.52
N ALA A 5 5.70 2.30 0.09
CA ALA A 5 5.87 0.99 -0.50
C ALA A 5 6.33 0.01 0.59
N LEU A 6 5.41 -0.80 1.12
CA LEU A 6 5.71 -1.86 2.07
C LEU A 6 6.07 -3.14 1.28
N SER A 7 7.36 -3.36 1.04
CA SER A 7 7.84 -4.55 0.32
C SER A 7 9.31 -4.85 0.61
N ARG A 8 9.57 -6.15 0.75
CA ARG A 8 10.92 -6.73 0.82
C ARG A 8 11.48 -7.08 -0.56
N ASP A 9 10.64 -7.05 -1.61
CA ASP A 9 11.08 -7.20 -2.99
C ASP A 9 11.55 -5.83 -3.51
N LEU A 10 12.87 -5.66 -3.59
CA LEU A 10 13.48 -4.42 -4.08
C LEU A 10 13.06 -4.08 -5.51
N LEU A 11 12.91 -5.07 -6.39
CA LEU A 11 12.48 -4.83 -7.77
C LEU A 11 11.04 -4.37 -7.83
N PHE A 12 10.17 -4.88 -6.96
CA PHE A 12 8.80 -4.39 -6.85
C PHE A 12 8.76 -2.96 -6.32
N ALA A 13 9.48 -2.70 -5.23
CA ALA A 13 9.55 -1.40 -4.60
C ALA A 13 10.07 -0.33 -5.55
N THR A 14 11.13 -0.62 -6.32
CA THR A 14 11.67 0.33 -7.33
C THR A 14 10.59 0.74 -8.34
N ARG A 15 9.72 -0.16 -8.78
CA ARG A 15 8.64 0.19 -9.73
C ARG A 15 7.63 1.16 -9.13
N ILE A 16 7.37 1.05 -7.84
CA ILE A 16 6.47 1.95 -7.10
C ILE A 16 7.16 3.31 -6.90
N LEU A 17 8.43 3.31 -6.49
CA LEU A 17 9.25 4.51 -6.32
C LEU A 17 9.37 5.29 -7.63
N ASP A 18 9.67 4.62 -8.74
CA ASP A 18 9.74 5.23 -10.07
C ASP A 18 8.40 5.87 -10.47
N ALA A 19 7.28 5.23 -10.14
CA ALA A 19 5.95 5.78 -10.39
C ALA A 19 5.72 7.03 -9.54
N ALA A 20 6.01 6.96 -8.23
CA ALA A 20 5.86 8.11 -7.34
C ALA A 20 6.68 9.32 -7.79
N ASP A 21 7.94 9.09 -8.20
CA ASP A 21 8.85 10.14 -8.68
C ASP A 21 8.30 10.86 -9.92
N ARG A 22 7.75 10.12 -10.89
CA ARG A 22 7.09 10.71 -12.08
C ARG A 22 5.94 11.66 -11.71
N HIS A 23 5.24 11.39 -10.61
CA HIS A 23 4.14 12.22 -10.10
C HIS A 23 4.58 13.22 -9.03
N ARG A 24 5.88 13.29 -8.70
CA ARG A 24 6.47 14.12 -7.63
C ARG A 24 5.81 13.87 -6.27
N ILE A 25 5.53 12.61 -5.97
CA ILE A 25 4.96 12.16 -4.70
C ILE A 25 6.10 11.66 -3.82
N ALA A 26 6.15 12.11 -2.56
CA ALA A 26 7.09 11.57 -1.58
C ALA A 26 6.75 10.10 -1.34
N CYS A 27 7.74 9.22 -1.49
CA CYS A 27 7.55 7.78 -1.37
C CYS A 27 8.68 7.13 -0.59
N ASP A 28 8.33 6.52 0.53
CA ASP A 28 9.26 5.74 1.36
C ASP A 28 9.07 4.25 1.15
N ARG A 29 10.17 3.49 1.17
CA ARG A 29 10.14 2.03 1.15
C ARG A 29 10.37 1.50 2.57
N VAL A 30 9.52 0.59 3.01
CA VAL A 30 9.64 -0.06 4.32
C VAL A 30 9.51 -1.58 4.20
N ASP A 31 10.09 -2.33 5.14
CA ASP A 31 10.19 -3.80 5.07
C ASP A 31 9.09 -4.53 5.85
N GLY A 32 8.34 -3.82 6.68
CA GLY A 32 7.20 -4.35 7.41
C GLY A 32 6.35 -3.29 8.10
N PRO A 33 5.20 -3.68 8.70
CA PRO A 33 4.29 -2.75 9.35
C PRO A 33 4.88 -1.97 10.54
N ALA A 34 5.92 -2.53 11.19
CA ALA A 34 6.59 -1.88 12.32
C ALA A 34 7.40 -0.64 11.91
N ASP A 35 7.76 -0.54 10.63
CA ASP A 35 8.57 0.54 10.06
C ASP A 35 7.69 1.62 9.41
N LEU A 36 6.36 1.50 9.51
CA LEU A 36 5.44 2.47 8.94
C LEU A 36 5.51 3.81 9.70
N PRO A 37 5.50 4.96 8.99
CA PRO A 37 5.34 6.28 9.60
C PRO A 37 4.00 6.41 10.34
N SER A 38 3.76 7.56 10.97
CA SER A 38 2.45 7.83 11.55
C SER A 38 1.36 7.71 10.47
N PRO A 39 0.21 7.06 10.75
CA PRO A 39 -0.88 7.00 9.78
C PRO A 39 -1.43 8.39 9.42
N ASP A 40 -1.22 9.40 10.26
CA ASP A 40 -1.64 10.78 9.95
C ASP A 40 -0.73 11.47 8.91
N GLU A 41 0.41 10.85 8.56
CA GLU A 41 1.41 11.38 7.60
C GLU A 41 1.38 10.64 6.25
N VAL A 42 0.50 9.64 6.09
CA VAL A 42 0.51 8.71 4.95
C VAL A 42 -0.86 8.68 4.29
N ASP A 43 -0.92 8.97 2.99
CA ASP A 43 -2.18 8.94 2.26
C ASP A 43 -2.44 7.55 1.64
N LEU A 44 -1.37 6.88 1.20
CA LEU A 44 -1.46 5.61 0.49
C LEU A 44 -0.33 4.65 0.91
N VAL A 45 -0.66 3.39 1.13
CA VAL A 45 0.30 2.29 1.31
C VAL A 45 0.05 1.23 0.24
N ILE A 46 1.09 0.90 -0.53
CA ILE A 46 1.10 -0.25 -1.43
C ILE A 46 1.87 -1.38 -0.75
N VAL A 47 1.19 -2.49 -0.50
CA VAL A 47 1.72 -3.61 0.28
C VAL A 47 1.96 -4.80 -0.62
N ASP A 48 3.20 -5.29 -0.66
CA ASP A 48 3.51 -6.60 -1.19
C ASP A 48 3.07 -7.69 -0.21
N TRP A 49 1.91 -8.27 -0.50
CA TRP A 49 1.26 -9.27 0.34
C TRP A 49 1.86 -10.67 0.17
N THR A 50 2.75 -10.88 -0.81
CA THR A 50 3.40 -12.17 -1.03
C THR A 50 4.39 -12.52 0.07
N ALA A 51 5.04 -11.51 0.64
CA ALA A 51 6.02 -11.65 1.72
C ALA A 51 5.42 -11.43 3.13
N ARG A 52 4.09 -11.56 3.27
CA ARG A 52 3.38 -11.22 4.51
C ARG A 52 3.86 -12.05 5.70
N GLY A 53 4.01 -11.40 6.85
CA GLY A 53 4.08 -12.09 8.14
C GLY A 53 2.67 -12.45 8.63
N ALA A 54 2.58 -13.47 9.50
CA ALA A 54 1.30 -13.93 10.08
C ALA A 54 0.51 -12.81 10.79
N ALA A 55 1.21 -11.84 11.37
CA ALA A 55 0.63 -10.71 12.10
C ALA A 55 0.25 -9.50 11.23
N TRP A 56 0.70 -9.45 9.96
CA TRP A 56 0.61 -8.22 9.15
C TRP A 56 -0.81 -7.70 8.97
N GLY A 57 -1.79 -8.60 8.77
CA GLY A 57 -3.19 -8.19 8.61
C GLY A 57 -3.71 -7.42 9.83
N ARG A 58 -3.43 -7.93 11.03
CA ARG A 58 -3.82 -7.27 12.29
C ARG A 58 -3.04 -5.97 12.47
N ASP A 59 -1.73 -6.01 12.26
CA ASP A 59 -0.86 -4.86 12.55
C ASP A 59 -1.15 -3.68 11.61
N LEU A 60 -1.40 -3.94 10.31
CA LEU A 60 -1.79 -2.93 9.34
C LEU A 60 -3.20 -2.36 9.60
N SER A 61 -4.16 -3.21 9.97
CA SER A 61 -5.50 -2.73 10.32
C SER A 61 -5.44 -1.84 11.57
N ARG A 62 -4.69 -2.24 12.59
CA ARG A 62 -4.47 -1.44 13.80
C ARG A 62 -3.79 -0.11 13.49
N TRP A 63 -2.74 -0.13 12.67
CA TRP A 63 -2.03 1.08 12.24
C TRP A 63 -2.97 2.04 11.51
N ARG A 64 -3.77 1.56 10.56
CA ARG A 64 -4.77 2.37 9.84
C ARG A 64 -5.84 2.93 10.78
N GLU A 65 -6.26 2.14 11.76
CA GLU A 65 -7.30 2.52 12.73
C GLU A 65 -6.81 3.51 13.79
N SER A 66 -5.50 3.61 14.02
CA SER A 66 -4.92 4.61 14.92
C SER A 66 -4.82 6.02 14.33
N ALA A 67 -5.20 6.21 13.07
CA ALA A 67 -5.27 7.55 12.45
C ALA A 67 -6.25 8.44 13.22
N THR A 68 -5.83 9.67 13.51
CA THR A 68 -6.65 10.69 14.17
C THR A 68 -7.35 11.61 13.17
N VAL A 69 -6.85 11.65 11.93
CA VAL A 69 -7.44 12.40 10.82
C VAL A 69 -8.77 11.80 10.33
N ALA A 70 -9.62 12.66 9.76
CA ALA A 70 -10.93 12.25 9.24
C ALA A 70 -10.83 11.26 8.07
N GLU A 71 -9.80 11.38 7.24
CA GLU A 71 -9.53 10.48 6.12
C GLU A 71 -8.36 9.55 6.44
N ARG A 72 -8.65 8.25 6.55
CA ARG A 72 -7.64 7.25 6.90
C ARG A 72 -6.77 6.88 5.70
N PRO A 73 -5.51 6.44 5.92
CA PRO A 73 -4.65 5.96 4.85
C PRO A 73 -5.33 4.85 4.04
N ARG A 74 -5.25 4.96 2.72
CA ARG A 74 -5.67 3.89 1.82
C ARG A 74 -4.59 2.81 1.79
N ILE A 75 -5.00 1.54 1.89
CA ILE A 75 -4.11 0.39 1.76
C ILE A 75 -4.48 -0.39 0.50
N VAL A 76 -3.50 -0.66 -0.36
CA VAL A 76 -3.64 -1.50 -1.56
C VAL A 76 -2.74 -2.72 -1.41
N LEU A 77 -3.36 -3.88 -1.25
CA LEU A 77 -2.65 -5.16 -1.17
C LEU A 77 -2.36 -5.69 -2.57
N VAL A 78 -1.14 -6.19 -2.79
CA VAL A 78 -0.68 -6.69 -4.08
C VAL A 78 -0.05 -8.06 -3.91
N GLY A 79 -0.46 -9.03 -4.72
CA GLY A 79 0.11 -10.37 -4.66
C GLY A 79 -0.20 -11.23 -5.87
N ALA A 80 0.12 -12.52 -5.77
CA ALA A 80 -0.21 -13.49 -6.79
C ALA A 80 -1.71 -13.82 -6.77
N HIS A 81 -2.36 -13.79 -7.93
CA HIS A 81 -3.78 -14.13 -8.06
C HIS A 81 -4.08 -15.61 -7.77
N THR A 82 -3.06 -16.47 -7.83
CA THR A 82 -3.14 -17.90 -7.52
C THR A 82 -3.07 -18.19 -6.03
N ASP A 83 -2.66 -17.23 -5.20
CA ASP A 83 -2.54 -17.41 -3.75
C ASP A 83 -3.90 -17.16 -3.07
N LEU A 84 -4.76 -18.18 -3.12
CA LEU A 84 -6.10 -18.14 -2.54
C LEU A 84 -6.07 -17.94 -1.02
N GLU A 85 -5.05 -18.46 -0.34
CA GLU A 85 -4.88 -18.27 1.10
C GLU A 85 -4.56 -16.81 1.44
N ALA A 86 -3.67 -16.17 0.67
CA ALA A 86 -3.38 -14.75 0.81
C ALA A 86 -4.62 -13.88 0.56
N HIS A 87 -5.42 -14.23 -0.44
CA HIS A 87 -6.72 -13.59 -0.71
C HIS A 87 -7.70 -13.75 0.46
N ALA A 88 -7.77 -14.93 1.07
CA ALA A 88 -8.62 -15.16 2.24
C ALA A 88 -8.13 -14.36 3.45
N ALA A 89 -6.83 -14.37 3.73
CA ALA A 89 -6.21 -13.62 4.82
C ALA A 89 -6.43 -12.10 4.68
N ALA A 90 -6.26 -11.55 3.48
CA ALA A 90 -6.51 -10.15 3.18
C ALA A 90 -7.98 -9.73 3.45
N ARG A 91 -8.94 -10.59 3.11
CA ARG A 91 -10.36 -10.36 3.39
C ARG A 91 -10.65 -10.46 4.88
N ALA A 92 -10.12 -11.49 5.55
CA ALA A 92 -10.29 -11.70 6.98
C ALA A 92 -9.77 -10.53 7.82
N SER A 93 -8.73 -9.82 7.34
CA SER A 93 -8.21 -8.63 8.02
C SER A 93 -8.91 -7.32 7.67
N GLY A 94 -9.91 -7.33 6.76
CA GLY A 94 -10.60 -6.10 6.33
C GLY A 94 -9.70 -5.13 5.53
N LEU A 95 -8.63 -5.65 4.91
CA LEU A 95 -7.68 -4.89 4.08
C LEU A 95 -7.84 -5.17 2.58
N GLY A 96 -8.53 -6.25 2.23
CA GLY A 96 -8.81 -6.62 0.84
C GLY A 96 -9.86 -5.74 0.15
N PRO A 97 -10.04 -5.90 -1.18
CA PRO A 97 -9.49 -6.95 -2.02
C PRO A 97 -8.00 -6.76 -2.39
N MET A 98 -7.32 -7.87 -2.70
CA MET A 98 -5.94 -7.87 -3.20
C MET A 98 -5.91 -7.76 -4.73
N TRP A 99 -4.96 -6.98 -5.24
CA TRP A 99 -4.70 -6.82 -6.67
C TRP A 99 -3.60 -7.76 -7.15
N ALA A 100 -3.67 -8.16 -8.41
CA ALA A 100 -2.53 -8.76 -9.08
C ALA A 100 -1.43 -7.71 -9.30
N ARG A 101 -0.17 -8.13 -9.24
CA ARG A 101 0.98 -7.24 -9.51
C ARG A 101 0.93 -6.60 -10.90
N SER A 102 0.52 -7.34 -11.93
CA SER A 102 0.35 -6.81 -13.28
C SER A 102 -0.72 -5.72 -13.35
N LYS A 103 -1.84 -5.88 -12.63
CA LYS A 103 -2.89 -4.86 -12.53
C LYS A 103 -2.36 -3.59 -11.88
N LEU A 104 -1.62 -3.71 -10.77
CA LEU A 104 -1.00 -2.53 -10.14
C LEU A 104 -0.11 -1.80 -11.15
N LEU A 105 0.81 -2.49 -11.81
CA LEU A 105 1.76 -1.85 -12.73
C LEU A 105 1.06 -1.18 -13.92
N ALA A 106 -0.08 -1.72 -14.38
CA ALA A 106 -0.88 -1.11 -15.44
C ALA A 106 -1.66 0.13 -14.96
N GLU A 107 -2.02 0.21 -13.68
CA GLU A 107 -2.94 1.23 -13.16
C GLU A 107 -2.26 2.25 -12.23
N ILE A 108 -1.02 2.03 -11.80
CA ILE A 108 -0.35 2.85 -10.78
C ILE A 108 -0.26 4.32 -11.18
N ASP A 109 0.10 4.64 -12.42
CA ASP A 109 0.19 6.03 -12.89
C ASP A 109 -1.17 6.73 -12.89
N SER A 110 -2.24 6.02 -13.29
CA SER A 110 -3.60 6.55 -13.25
C SER A 110 -4.07 6.79 -11.80
N MET A 111 -3.79 5.82 -10.92
CA MET A 111 -4.13 5.90 -9.50
C MET A 111 -3.45 7.09 -8.81
N LEU A 112 -2.16 7.30 -9.04
CA LEU A 112 -1.39 8.41 -8.45
C LEU A 112 -1.81 9.77 -9.04
N SER A 113 -2.15 9.82 -10.33
CA SER A 113 -2.67 11.03 -10.97
C SER A 113 -3.98 11.49 -10.34
N GLN A 114 -4.91 10.55 -10.08
CA GLN A 114 -6.19 10.85 -9.46
C GLN A 114 -6.02 11.32 -8.00
N ALA A 115 -5.19 10.64 -7.21
CA ALA A 115 -4.95 11.00 -5.82
C ALA A 115 -4.34 12.40 -5.67
N THR A 116 -3.44 12.78 -6.59
CA THR A 116 -2.85 14.13 -6.60
C THR A 116 -3.88 15.23 -6.89
N HIS A 117 -4.91 14.95 -7.71
CA HIS A 117 -5.98 15.91 -7.99
C HIS A 117 -6.91 16.11 -6.80
N THR A 118 -7.21 15.06 -6.05
CA THR A 118 -8.06 15.12 -4.86
C THR A 118 -7.45 16.00 -3.76
N HIS A 119 -6.14 15.89 -3.51
CA HIS A 119 -5.46 16.67 -2.46
C HIS A 119 -5.21 18.15 -2.80
N ARG A 120 -5.47 18.61 -4.03
CA ARG A 120 -5.29 20.02 -4.43
C ARG A 120 -6.54 20.87 -4.28
N ARG A 121 -7.66 20.29 -3.85
CA ARG A 121 -8.94 20.97 -3.64
C ARG A 121 -9.17 21.21 -2.15
#